data_AF-A0A958PCJ0-F1
#
_entry.id   AF-A0A958PCJ0-F1
#
_cell.length_a   1.000
_cell.length_b   1.000
_cell.length_c   1.000
_cell.angle_alpha   90.00
_cell.angle_beta   90.00
_cell.angle_gamma   90.00
#
_symmetry.space_group_name_H-M   'P 1'
#
loop_
_entity.id
_entity.type
_entity.pdbx_description
1 polymer ?
#
loop_
_entity_poly.entity_id
_entity_poly.type
_entity_poly.pdbx_seq_one_letter_code
_entity_poly.pdbx_strand_id
1 'polypeptide(L)'
;MRLLLILSFIFSLPVMAQVNSMDIETHTLLIEKLELGSSVNKDVSVELRIADLYSDRARLKSIEETEKNCKQCMSSNEDRKKAIKVYRSVFNKVDNTQRLRVFEQITQNLYALGLGVQADKFGQNIISGKYSKSLKAVALINRANQKFFKNKYREALTDYQMVLAKHPG
;
A
#
# COMPACT_ATOMS: atom_id res chain seq x y z
N MET A 1 -36.17 37.96 -39.81
CA MET A 1 -34.70 37.95 -39.73
C MET A 1 -34.30 38.02 -38.27
N ARG A 2 -33.64 36.96 -37.75
CA ARG A 2 -32.74 36.85 -36.58
C ARG A 2 -33.21 37.48 -35.24
N LEU A 3 -33.67 36.70 -34.24
CA LEU A 3 -32.93 35.76 -33.37
C LEU A 3 -31.86 36.45 -32.51
N LEU A 4 -32.10 36.53 -31.19
CA LEU A 4 -31.05 36.43 -30.15
C LEU A 4 -31.68 36.24 -28.76
N LEU A 5 -31.87 34.97 -28.42
CA LEU A 5 -31.94 34.45 -27.04
C LEU A 5 -30.54 34.58 -26.43
N ILE A 6 -30.38 35.37 -25.36
CA ILE A 6 -29.16 35.33 -24.53
C ILE A 6 -29.45 34.41 -23.36
N LEU A 7 -29.10 33.13 -23.55
CA LEU A 7 -29.10 32.09 -22.53
C LEU A 7 -27.84 32.29 -21.67
N SER A 8 -27.99 32.93 -20.51
CA SER A 8 -26.92 33.09 -19.53
C SER A 8 -26.62 31.73 -18.86
N PHE A 9 -25.69 30.99 -19.45
CA PHE A 9 -25.12 29.77 -18.88
C PHE A 9 -24.11 30.20 -17.79
N ILE A 10 -24.54 30.15 -16.53
CA ILE A 10 -23.65 30.28 -15.38
C ILE A 10 -22.79 29.02 -15.35
N PHE A 11 -21.60 29.12 -15.93
CA PHE A 11 -20.59 28.07 -15.93
C PHE A 11 -19.96 28.02 -14.54
N SER A 12 -20.60 27.31 -13.61
CA SER A 12 -20.02 26.97 -12.30
C SER A 12 -18.89 25.97 -12.54
N LEU A 13 -17.66 26.46 -12.74
CA LEU A 13 -16.48 25.60 -12.78
C LEU A 13 -16.33 24.91 -11.41
N PRO A 14 -16.29 23.58 -11.34
CA PRO A 14 -15.93 22.92 -10.09
C PRO A 14 -14.48 23.26 -9.77
N VAL A 15 -14.27 23.90 -8.61
CA VAL A 15 -12.93 24.08 -8.02
C VAL A 15 -12.40 22.67 -7.73
N MET A 16 -11.53 22.19 -8.61
CA MET A 16 -10.77 20.96 -8.39
C MET A 16 -9.77 21.27 -7.26
N ALA A 17 -10.11 20.90 -6.03
CA ALA A 17 -9.16 20.92 -4.93
C ALA A 17 -8.01 19.96 -5.30
N GLN A 18 -6.83 20.50 -5.58
CA GLN A 18 -5.61 19.69 -5.69
C GLN A 18 -5.30 19.14 -4.30
N VAL A 19 -5.50 17.84 -4.11
CA VAL A 19 -4.89 17.11 -3.00
C VAL A 19 -3.37 17.16 -3.24
N ASN A 20 -2.69 18.14 -2.65
CA ASN A 20 -1.24 18.15 -2.62
C ASN A 20 -0.79 16.95 -1.77
N SER A 21 -0.20 15.95 -2.42
CA SER A 21 0.55 14.93 -1.69
C SER A 21 1.67 15.62 -0.91
N MET A 22 1.82 15.26 0.37
CA MET A 22 2.87 15.77 1.24
C MET A 22 4.26 15.55 0.62
N ASP A 23 5.14 16.55 0.67
CA ASP A 23 6.52 16.46 0.16
C ASP A 23 7.44 15.61 1.06
N ILE A 24 8.67 15.32 0.60
CA ILE A 24 9.61 14.43 1.29
C ILE A 24 10.06 15.03 2.63
N GLU A 25 10.24 16.35 2.69
CA GLU A 25 10.68 17.09 3.87
C GLU A 25 9.62 17.02 4.97
N THR A 26 8.35 17.22 4.62
CA THR A 26 7.22 17.17 5.54
C THR A 26 7.01 15.75 6.06
N HIS A 27 7.16 14.72 5.21
CA HIS A 27 7.18 13.33 5.69
C HIS A 27 8.31 13.10 6.70
N THR A 28 9.50 13.64 6.44
CA THR A 28 10.66 13.49 7.31
C THR A 28 10.43 14.09 8.68
N LEU A 29 9.98 15.35 8.72
CA LEU A 29 9.67 16.04 9.97
C LEU A 29 8.58 15.30 10.77
N LEU A 30 7.55 14.79 10.10
CA LEU A 30 6.46 14.09 10.77
C LEU A 30 6.91 12.74 11.32
N ILE A 31 7.71 11.98 10.55
CA ILE A 31 8.31 10.72 11.01
C ILE A 31 9.15 10.97 12.26
N GLU A 32 10.06 11.94 12.25
CA GLU A 32 10.92 12.26 13.39
C GLU A 32 10.11 12.61 14.65
N LYS A 33 9.10 13.47 14.51
CA LYS A 33 8.22 13.85 15.63
C LYS A 33 7.45 12.64 16.20
N LEU A 34 6.93 11.77 15.34
CA LEU A 34 6.20 10.59 15.77
C LEU A 34 7.11 9.53 16.39
N GLU A 35 8.32 9.35 15.88
CA GLU A 35 9.31 8.43 16.46
C GLU A 35 9.75 8.90 17.85
N LEU A 36 9.99 10.21 18.02
CA LEU A 36 10.29 10.81 19.32
C LEU A 36 9.13 10.60 20.30
N GLY A 37 7.89 10.88 19.89
CA GLY A 37 6.71 10.66 20.74
C GLY A 37 6.47 9.20 21.10
N SER A 38 6.65 8.29 20.13
CA SER A 38 6.44 6.84 20.29
C SER A 38 7.49 6.17 21.18
N SER A 39 8.67 6.77 21.34
CA SER A 39 9.69 6.29 22.26
C SER A 39 9.23 6.25 23.73
N VAL A 40 8.27 7.11 24.09
CA VAL A 40 7.70 7.22 25.44
C VAL A 40 6.50 6.29 25.63
N ASN A 41 5.66 6.14 24.60
CA ASN A 41 4.50 5.24 24.63
C ASN A 41 4.28 4.60 23.25
N LYS A 42 4.35 3.27 23.18
CA LYS A 42 4.15 2.51 21.95
C LYS A 42 2.66 2.28 21.70
N ASP A 43 2.01 3.27 21.12
CA ASP A 43 0.65 3.17 20.62
C ASP A 43 0.62 2.53 19.22
N VAL A 44 -0.19 1.48 19.04
CA VAL A 44 -0.30 0.74 17.76
C VAL A 44 -0.77 1.63 16.61
N SER A 45 -1.66 2.60 16.86
CA SER A 45 -2.12 3.55 15.85
C SER A 45 -1.00 4.50 15.41
N VAL A 46 -0.13 4.90 16.34
CA VAL A 46 1.06 5.71 16.04
C VAL A 46 2.08 4.89 15.26
N GLU A 47 2.34 3.64 15.66
CA GLU A 47 3.20 2.71 14.92
C GLU A 47 2.70 2.52 13.48
N LEU A 48 1.39 2.31 13.28
CA LEU A 48 0.79 2.23 11.94
C LEU A 48 1.01 3.51 11.14
N ARG A 49 0.80 4.68 11.75
CA ARG A 49 0.99 5.97 11.06
C ARG A 49 2.44 6.18 10.66
N ILE A 50 3.39 5.79 11.49
CA ILE A 50 4.82 5.82 11.16
C ILE A 50 5.12 4.91 9.96
N ALA A 51 4.59 3.68 9.96
CA ALA A 51 4.78 2.75 8.84
C ALA A 51 4.19 3.27 7.52
N ASP A 52 3.02 3.90 7.58
CA ASP A 52 2.37 4.55 6.43
C ASP A 52 3.27 5.64 5.85
N LEU A 53 3.76 6.54 6.70
CA LEU A 53 4.63 7.65 6.27
C LEU A 53 5.94 7.15 5.66
N TYR A 54 6.53 6.09 6.22
CA TYR A 54 7.70 5.45 5.60
C TYR A 54 7.36 4.89 4.22
N SER A 55 6.23 4.19 4.07
CA SER A 55 5.79 3.62 2.79
C SER A 55 5.54 4.70 1.73
N ASP A 56 4.90 5.81 2.12
CA ASP A 56 4.59 6.94 1.24
C ASP A 56 5.85 7.72 0.84
N ARG A 57 6.73 8.03 1.80
CA ARG A 57 8.01 8.68 1.51
C ARG A 57 8.90 7.81 0.62
N ALA A 58 8.87 6.48 0.80
CA ALA A 58 9.55 5.56 -0.10
C ALA A 58 9.03 5.64 -1.54
N ARG A 59 7.71 5.83 -1.73
CA ARG A 59 7.12 6.01 -3.06
C ARG A 59 7.60 7.31 -3.71
N LEU A 60 7.61 8.41 -2.97
CA LEU A 60 8.09 9.71 -3.46
C LEU A 60 9.57 9.66 -3.84
N LYS A 61 10.41 9.13 -2.94
CA LYS A 61 11.84 8.93 -3.21
C LYS A 61 12.05 8.05 -4.44
N SER A 62 11.30 6.95 -4.58
CA SER A 62 11.43 6.07 -5.75
C SER A 62 11.13 6.78 -7.07
N ILE A 63 10.18 7.74 -7.08
CA ILE A 63 9.88 8.56 -8.26
C ILE A 63 11.08 9.47 -8.56
N GLU A 64 11.57 10.23 -7.57
CA GLU A 64 12.72 11.11 -7.77
C GLU A 64 13.99 10.36 -8.20
N GLU A 65 14.26 9.20 -7.59
CA GLU A 65 15.39 8.35 -7.92
C GLU A 65 15.33 7.88 -9.38
N THR A 66 14.12 7.57 -9.86
CA THR A 66 13.89 7.18 -11.27
C THR A 66 14.07 8.37 -12.21
N GLU A 67 13.49 9.53 -11.91
CA GLU A 67 13.58 10.74 -12.73
C GLU A 67 15.03 11.24 -12.84
N LYS A 68 15.81 11.12 -11.76
CA LYS A 68 17.23 11.49 -11.72
C LYS A 68 18.15 10.42 -12.33
N ASN A 69 17.60 9.32 -12.84
CA ASN A 69 18.36 8.14 -13.32
C ASN A 69 19.40 7.65 -12.29
N CYS A 70 19.06 7.73 -11.00
CA CYS A 70 20.00 7.46 -9.94
C CYS A 70 20.20 5.95 -9.74
N LYS A 71 21.32 5.41 -10.23
CA LYS A 71 21.62 3.97 -10.16
C LYS A 71 22.05 3.47 -8.77
N GLN A 72 22.38 4.37 -7.84
CA GLN A 72 22.89 4.04 -6.50
C GLN A 72 22.04 4.60 -5.36
N CYS A 73 20.95 5.31 -5.66
CA CYS A 73 20.06 5.81 -4.61
C CYS A 73 19.26 4.64 -4.04
N MET A 74 19.43 4.38 -2.74
CA MET A 74 18.77 3.29 -2.01
C MET A 74 17.82 3.81 -0.93
N SER A 75 17.53 5.11 -0.95
CA SER A 75 16.82 5.79 0.13
C SER A 75 15.34 5.39 0.17
N SER A 76 14.72 5.14 -0.98
CA SER A 76 13.38 4.55 -1.04
C SER A 76 13.38 3.15 -0.42
N ASN A 77 14.37 2.31 -0.75
CA ASN A 77 14.48 0.96 -0.24
C ASN A 77 14.66 0.90 1.29
N GLU A 78 15.41 1.83 1.87
CA GLU A 78 15.56 1.97 3.32
C GLU A 78 14.22 2.25 4.01
N ASP A 79 13.45 3.20 3.47
CA ASP A 79 12.14 3.53 4.01
C ASP A 79 11.16 2.35 3.90
N ARG A 80 11.15 1.62 2.77
CA ARG A 80 10.34 0.38 2.65
C ARG A 80 10.69 -0.66 3.70
N LYS A 81 11.99 -0.86 3.96
CA LYS A 81 12.46 -1.80 4.99
C LYS A 81 11.98 -1.38 6.39
N LYS A 82 12.03 -0.08 6.70
CA LYS A 82 11.51 0.48 7.96
C LYS A 82 9.99 0.29 8.06
N ALA A 83 9.24 0.62 7.01
CA ALA A 83 7.79 0.38 6.95
C ALA A 83 7.44 -1.10 7.21
N ILE A 84 8.08 -2.04 6.49
CA ILE A 84 7.86 -3.49 6.67
C ILE A 84 8.15 -3.93 8.10
N LYS A 85 9.23 -3.44 8.72
CA LYS A 85 9.59 -3.78 10.11
C LYS A 85 8.47 -3.38 11.06
N VAL A 86 7.94 -2.16 10.94
CA VAL A 86 6.86 -1.66 11.80
C VAL A 86 5.54 -2.38 11.51
N TYR A 87 5.15 -2.54 10.25
CA TYR A 87 3.95 -3.30 9.90
C TYR A 87 3.97 -4.73 10.45
N ARG A 88 5.12 -5.41 10.40
CA ARG A 88 5.27 -6.76 10.97
C ARG A 88 5.13 -6.77 12.49
N SER A 89 5.61 -5.73 13.20
CA SER A 89 5.49 -5.66 14.66
C SER A 89 4.05 -5.43 15.14
N VAL A 90 3.20 -4.81 14.31
CA VAL A 90 1.79 -4.52 14.64
C VAL A 90 0.80 -5.52 14.05
N PHE A 91 1.20 -6.36 13.10
CA PHE A 91 0.29 -7.26 12.34
C PHE A 91 -0.66 -8.10 13.21
N ASN A 92 -0.16 -8.63 14.33
CA ASN A 92 -0.96 -9.44 15.26
C ASN A 92 -1.64 -8.63 16.37
N LYS A 93 -1.37 -7.33 16.46
CA LYS A 93 -1.92 -6.42 17.49
C LYS A 93 -3.16 -5.67 17.01
N VAL A 94 -3.33 -5.56 15.70
CA VAL A 94 -4.45 -4.84 15.07
C VAL A 94 -5.67 -5.75 14.88
N ASP A 95 -6.85 -5.15 14.70
CA ASP A 95 -8.07 -5.88 14.36
C ASP A 95 -8.04 -6.51 12.95
N ASN A 96 -9.07 -7.27 12.58
CA ASN A 96 -9.13 -7.96 11.30
C ASN A 96 -9.13 -7.04 10.07
N THR A 97 -9.76 -5.87 10.18
CA THR A 97 -9.87 -4.89 9.09
C THR A 97 -8.51 -4.25 8.84
N GLN A 98 -7.87 -3.78 9.91
CA GLN A 98 -6.52 -3.22 9.84
C GLN A 98 -5.49 -4.28 9.44
N ARG A 99 -5.64 -5.53 9.88
CA ARG A 99 -4.72 -6.62 9.51
C ARG A 99 -4.69 -6.87 8.00
N LEU A 100 -5.84 -6.74 7.33
CA LEU A 100 -5.92 -6.82 5.87
C LEU A 100 -5.09 -5.71 5.22
N ARG A 101 -5.30 -4.45 5.63
CA ARG A 101 -4.52 -3.31 5.15
C ARG A 101 -3.02 -3.50 5.40
N VAL A 102 -2.62 -3.91 6.62
CA VAL A 102 -1.22 -4.16 6.98
C VAL A 102 -0.62 -5.28 6.12
N PHE A 103 -1.37 -6.35 5.85
CA PHE A 103 -0.93 -7.41 4.95
C PHE A 103 -0.61 -6.86 3.55
N GLU A 104 -1.52 -6.09 2.97
CA GLU A 104 -1.34 -5.49 1.65
C GLU A 104 -0.10 -4.59 1.62
N GLN A 105 0.06 -3.71 2.61
CA GLN A 105 1.20 -2.80 2.72
C GLN A 105 2.54 -3.55 2.84
N ILE A 106 2.61 -4.64 3.61
CA ILE A 106 3.81 -5.48 3.68
C ILE A 106 4.12 -6.09 2.30
N THR A 107 3.11 -6.68 1.65
CA THR A 107 3.33 -7.35 0.35
C THR A 107 3.74 -6.37 -0.74
N GLN A 108 3.11 -5.20 -0.82
CA GLN A 108 3.44 -4.16 -1.79
C GLN A 108 4.87 -3.67 -1.62
N ASN A 109 5.30 -3.38 -0.38
CA ASN A 109 6.67 -2.96 -0.11
C ASN A 109 7.70 -4.05 -0.41
N LEU A 110 7.38 -5.32 -0.16
CA LEU A 110 8.25 -6.44 -0.53
C LEU A 110 8.38 -6.59 -2.05
N TYR A 111 7.29 -6.48 -2.82
CA TYR A 111 7.39 -6.52 -4.29
C TYR A 111 8.17 -5.33 -4.85
N ALA A 112 7.97 -4.13 -4.30
CA ALA A 112 8.71 -2.94 -4.72
C ALA A 112 10.23 -3.04 -4.42
N LEU A 113 10.61 -3.81 -3.39
CA LEU A 113 12.01 -4.14 -3.10
C LEU A 113 12.59 -5.27 -3.97
N GLY A 114 11.81 -5.84 -4.90
CA GLY A 114 12.19 -7.05 -5.65
C GLY A 114 12.18 -8.33 -4.79
N LEU A 115 11.68 -8.27 -3.56
CA LEU A 115 11.65 -9.39 -2.60
C LEU A 115 10.35 -10.22 -2.73
N GLY A 116 9.91 -10.47 -3.96
CA GLY A 116 8.63 -11.14 -4.25
C GLY A 116 8.52 -12.53 -3.62
N VAL A 117 9.61 -13.28 -3.51
CA VAL A 117 9.63 -14.60 -2.84
C VAL A 117 9.22 -14.48 -1.35
N GLN A 118 9.65 -13.41 -0.67
CA GLN A 118 9.26 -13.19 0.72
C GLN A 118 7.79 -12.77 0.84
N ALA A 119 7.28 -11.98 -0.11
CA ALA A 119 5.87 -11.62 -0.18
C ALA A 119 4.99 -12.87 -0.40
N ASP A 120 5.38 -13.72 -1.34
CA ASP A 120 4.69 -14.97 -1.67
C ASP A 120 4.68 -15.92 -0.44
N LYS A 121 5.81 -16.04 0.26
CA LYS A 121 5.90 -16.83 1.50
C LYS A 121 4.98 -16.27 2.60
N PHE A 122 4.93 -14.95 2.76
CA PHE A 122 4.05 -14.32 3.73
C PHE A 122 2.57 -14.57 3.39
N GLY A 123 2.16 -14.39 2.14
CA GLY A 123 0.82 -14.71 1.66
C GLY A 123 0.46 -16.19 1.84
N GLN A 124 1.39 -17.11 1.55
CA GLN A 124 1.18 -18.54 1.77
C GLN A 124 0.89 -18.87 3.24
N ASN A 125 1.62 -18.26 4.17
CA ASN A 125 1.38 -18.43 5.61
C ASN A 125 -0.02 -17.92 6.02
N ILE A 126 -0.51 -16.86 5.39
CA ILE A 126 -1.88 -16.37 5.61
C ILE A 126 -2.92 -17.38 5.09
N ILE A 127 -2.71 -17.91 3.89
CA ILE A 127 -3.64 -18.86 3.24
C ILE A 127 -3.76 -20.15 4.08
N SER A 128 -2.63 -20.70 4.54
CA SER A 128 -2.59 -21.93 5.33
C SER A 128 -2.94 -21.74 6.81
N GLY A 129 -2.77 -20.53 7.35
CA GLY A 129 -2.95 -20.23 8.76
C GLY A 129 -4.41 -20.11 9.22
N LYS A 130 -4.61 -19.84 10.52
CA LYS A 130 -5.93 -19.57 11.13
C LYS A 130 -6.27 -18.08 11.07
N TYR A 131 -6.46 -17.57 9.86
CA TYR A 131 -6.84 -16.17 9.61
C TYR A 131 -8.28 -16.03 9.11
N SER A 132 -8.80 -14.81 9.13
CA SER A 132 -10.14 -14.48 8.64
C SER A 132 -10.31 -14.87 7.16
N LYS A 133 -11.54 -15.20 6.80
CA LYS A 133 -11.95 -15.49 5.42
C LYS A 133 -11.50 -14.39 4.45
N SER A 134 -11.78 -13.13 4.77
CA SER A 134 -11.41 -11.98 3.93
C SER A 134 -9.90 -11.83 3.76
N LEU A 135 -9.11 -12.02 4.83
CA LEU A 135 -7.65 -11.92 4.74
C LEU A 135 -7.05 -13.04 3.89
N LYS A 136 -7.60 -14.26 3.97
CA LYS A 136 -7.21 -15.37 3.08
C LYS A 136 -7.56 -15.08 1.62
N ALA A 137 -8.73 -14.49 1.36
CA ALA A 137 -9.14 -14.11 0.02
C ALA A 137 -8.17 -13.08 -0.58
N VAL A 138 -7.83 -12.02 0.16
CA VAL A 138 -6.86 -11.00 -0.30
C VAL A 138 -5.47 -11.62 -0.53
N ALA A 139 -5.03 -12.54 0.32
CA ALA A 139 -3.77 -13.24 0.10
C ALA A 139 -3.77 -14.11 -1.18
N LEU A 140 -4.90 -14.77 -1.49
CA LEU A 140 -5.08 -15.51 -2.75
C LEU A 140 -5.09 -14.57 -3.96
N ILE A 141 -5.81 -13.45 -3.88
CA ILE A 141 -5.86 -12.44 -4.96
C ILE A 141 -4.47 -11.87 -5.23
N ASN A 142 -3.72 -11.49 -4.19
CA ASN A 142 -2.36 -10.98 -4.35
C ASN A 142 -1.44 -12.02 -5.02
N ARG A 143 -1.52 -13.30 -4.60
CA ARG A 143 -0.75 -14.37 -5.24
C ARG A 143 -1.17 -14.60 -6.70
N ALA A 144 -2.47 -14.56 -6.98
CA ALA A 144 -3.03 -14.72 -8.32
C ALA A 144 -2.55 -13.60 -9.26
N ASN A 145 -2.62 -12.35 -8.83
CA ASN A 145 -2.12 -11.18 -9.57
C ASN A 145 -0.64 -11.35 -9.93
N GLN A 146 0.18 -11.80 -8.98
CA GLN A 146 1.61 -11.98 -9.22
C GLN A 146 1.91 -13.12 -10.17
N LYS A 147 1.17 -14.23 -10.08
CA LYS A 147 1.24 -15.32 -11.05
C LYS A 147 0.82 -14.84 -12.44
N PHE A 148 -0.24 -14.04 -12.53
CA PHE A 148 -0.72 -13.45 -13.78
C PHE A 148 0.36 -12.57 -14.43
N PHE A 149 0.96 -11.63 -13.70
CA PHE A 149 2.04 -10.78 -14.21
C PHE A 149 3.30 -11.56 -14.61
N LYS A 150 3.49 -12.77 -14.09
CA LYS A 150 4.57 -13.69 -14.46
C LYS A 150 4.19 -14.67 -15.59
N ASN A 151 3.10 -14.42 -16.31
CA ASN A 151 2.55 -15.28 -17.37
C ASN A 151 2.13 -16.69 -16.90
N LYS A 152 1.91 -16.90 -15.60
CA LYS A 152 1.47 -18.17 -15.00
C LYS A 152 -0.06 -18.24 -14.94
N TYR A 153 -0.72 -18.08 -16.08
CA TYR A 153 -2.17 -17.87 -16.16
C TYR A 153 -3.00 -19.00 -15.54
N ARG A 154 -2.62 -20.27 -15.79
CA ARG A 154 -3.33 -21.42 -15.21
C ARG A 154 -3.26 -21.42 -13.69
N GLU A 155 -2.09 -21.17 -13.12
CA GLU A 155 -1.90 -21.11 -11.67
C GLU A 155 -2.61 -19.91 -11.04
N ALA A 156 -2.70 -18.78 -11.75
CA ALA A 156 -3.43 -17.59 -11.32
C ALA A 156 -4.94 -17.87 -11.30
N LEU A 157 -5.47 -18.52 -12.34
CA LEU A 157 -6.87 -18.92 -12.42
C LEU A 157 -7.27 -19.84 -11.27
N THR A 158 -6.43 -20.82 -10.92
CA THR A 158 -6.67 -21.67 -9.75
C THR A 158 -6.86 -20.85 -8.47
N ASP A 159 -6.01 -19.85 -8.24
CA ASP A 159 -6.11 -19.00 -7.04
C ASP A 159 -7.38 -18.14 -7.05
N TYR A 160 -7.75 -17.54 -8.17
CA TYR A 160 -9.01 -16.79 -8.30
C TYR A 160 -10.23 -17.68 -8.05
N GLN A 161 -10.23 -18.90 -8.59
CA GLN A 161 -11.32 -19.85 -8.37
C GLN A 161 -11.43 -20.27 -6.90
N MET A 162 -10.30 -20.41 -6.19
CA MET A 162 -10.32 -20.68 -4.75
C MET A 162 -11.00 -19.56 -3.94
N VAL A 163 -10.88 -18.31 -4.38
CA VAL A 163 -11.58 -17.17 -3.76
C VAL A 163 -13.07 -17.30 -4.00
N LEU A 164 -13.50 -17.47 -5.25
CA LEU A 164 -14.91 -17.57 -5.64
C LEU A 164 -15.63 -18.77 -4.99
N ALA A 165 -14.96 -19.92 -4.92
CA ALA A 165 -15.55 -21.14 -4.35
C ALA A 165 -15.72 -21.08 -2.81
N LYS A 166 -14.89 -20.29 -2.11
CA LYS A 166 -14.91 -20.20 -0.63
C LYS A 166 -15.62 -18.94 -0.10
N HIS A 167 -15.96 -18.01 -0.99
CA HIS A 167 -16.62 -16.74 -0.69
C HIS A 167 -17.68 -16.41 -1.75
N PRO A 168 -18.75 -17.22 -1.89
CA PRO A 168 -19.90 -16.80 -2.69
C PRO A 168 -20.48 -15.51 -2.07
N GLY A 169 -20.84 -14.55 -2.93
CA GLY A 169 -21.40 -13.26 -2.53
C GLY A 169 -22.68 -13.36 -1.73
#